data_AF-A0A9X6NBQ6-F1
#
_entry.id   AF-A0A9X6NBQ6-F1
#
_cell.length_a   1.000
_cell.length_b   1.000
_cell.length_c   1.000
_cell.angle_alpha   90.00
_cell.angle_beta   90.00
_cell.angle_gamma   90.00
#
_symmetry.space_group_name_H-M   'P 1'
#
loop_
_entity.id
_entity.type
_entity.pdbx_description
1 polymer ?
#
loop_
_entity_poly.entity_id
_entity_poly.type
_entity_poly.pdbx_seq_one_letter_code
_entity_poly.pdbx_strand_id
1 'polypeptide(L)'
;MIIGDRTTNLGYNFIGPAYDVALEKASRAFPKLFADYTVTRFFVPGVGLSCEESAGMASEGLYTLLADRTSSEDRFPVAHSRTKDFRIVLSPGCMFQAMALGDFARGNSTSVPNPERFPSLLNFSATSYAILARAVAEVLRRFGWIKFNLLCDRNPDPSQIQSIEVICALILSYAQTRARELSAVVSYFDSSRAETIGRVLSDSRQQSTVNVLASYTDTYQVLLAEATRTGMDTGQYVSP
;
A
#
# COMPACT_ATOMS: atom_id res chain seq x y z
N MET A 1 8.07 7.35 13.65
CA MET A 1 8.89 6.13 13.63
C MET A 1 9.09 5.73 12.19
N ILE A 2 10.33 5.61 11.74
CA ILE A 2 10.62 5.24 10.36
C ILE A 2 11.64 4.12 10.40
N ILE A 3 11.37 2.98 9.78
CA ILE A 3 12.19 1.78 9.96
C ILE A 3 12.72 1.32 8.62
N GLY A 4 14.04 1.12 8.55
CA GLY A 4 14.74 0.64 7.36
C GLY A 4 15.08 1.75 6.35
N ASP A 5 15.95 1.40 5.39
CA ASP A 5 16.60 2.38 4.51
C ASP A 5 16.95 1.87 3.10
N ARG A 6 16.26 0.85 2.55
CA ARG A 6 16.63 0.30 1.23
C ARG A 6 15.65 0.61 0.07
N THR A 7 16.27 1.13 -1.00
CA THR A 7 15.97 1.12 -2.46
C THR A 7 14.62 1.55 -3.01
N THR A 8 13.66 1.95 -2.19
CA THR A 8 12.53 2.73 -2.69
C THR A 8 12.74 4.18 -2.29
N ASN A 9 12.26 5.13 -3.09
CA ASN A 9 12.30 6.57 -2.82
C ASN A 9 11.47 6.98 -1.57
N LEU A 10 11.31 6.08 -0.61
CA LEU A 10 10.42 6.15 0.54
C LEU A 10 11.12 5.77 1.87
N GLY A 11 12.43 5.53 1.88
CA GLY A 11 13.22 5.27 3.10
C GLY A 11 13.36 6.49 4.01
N TYR A 12 13.85 6.29 5.25
CA TYR A 12 14.06 7.38 6.21
C TYR A 12 14.90 8.52 5.67
N ASN A 13 15.99 8.21 4.95
CA ASN A 13 16.87 9.25 4.42
C ASN A 13 16.16 10.18 3.42
N PHE A 14 15.08 9.73 2.80
CA PHE A 14 14.31 10.53 1.86
C PHE A 14 13.13 11.24 2.55
N ILE A 15 12.35 10.52 3.37
CA ILE A 15 11.11 11.06 3.95
C ILE A 15 11.34 11.73 5.32
N GLY A 16 12.30 11.26 6.11
CA GLY A 16 12.63 11.80 7.44
C GLY A 16 12.86 13.31 7.44
N PRO A 17 13.75 13.84 6.58
CA PRO A 17 13.98 15.28 6.47
C PRO A 17 12.71 16.08 6.10
N ALA A 18 11.81 15.49 5.30
CA ALA A 18 10.56 16.15 4.93
C ALA A 18 9.63 16.33 6.15
N TYR A 19 9.57 15.35 7.05
CA TYR A 19 8.83 15.49 8.32
C TYR A 19 9.43 16.55 9.23
N ASP A 20 10.76 16.63 9.30
CA ASP A 20 11.45 17.62 10.13
C ASP A 20 11.12 19.05 9.67
N VAL A 21 11.24 19.31 8.36
CA VAL A 21 10.88 20.59 7.76
C VAL A 21 9.39 20.89 7.93
N ALA A 22 8.51 19.88 7.76
CA ALA A 22 7.07 20.06 7.94
C ALA A 22 6.70 20.43 9.39
N LEU A 23 7.29 19.75 10.37
CA LEU A 23 7.07 20.03 11.80
C LEU A 23 7.63 21.39 12.21
N GLU A 24 8.80 21.77 11.71
CA GLU A 24 9.38 23.11 11.92
C GLU A 24 8.49 24.22 11.35
N LYS A 25 7.97 24.03 10.13
CA LYS A 25 7.04 24.99 9.51
C LYS A 25 5.71 25.03 10.26
N ALA A 26 5.19 23.88 10.66
CA ALA A 26 3.94 23.78 11.40
C ALA A 26 4.03 24.45 12.77
N SER A 27 5.15 24.30 13.50
CA SER A 27 5.33 24.94 14.80
C SER A 27 5.41 26.46 14.70
N ARG A 28 5.99 26.99 13.62
CA ARG A 28 5.99 28.44 13.33
C ARG A 28 4.60 28.97 12.94
N ALA A 29 3.86 28.21 12.14
CA ALA A 29 2.53 28.62 11.68
C ALA A 29 1.46 28.50 12.78
N PHE A 30 1.60 27.52 13.68
CA PHE A 30 0.63 27.19 14.71
C PHE A 30 1.28 27.12 16.12
N PRO A 31 1.88 28.23 16.61
CA PRO A 31 2.71 28.20 17.82
C PRO A 31 1.94 27.80 19.08
N LYS A 32 0.63 28.06 19.15
CA LYS A 32 -0.21 27.62 20.27
C LYS A 32 -0.44 26.11 20.30
N LEU A 33 -0.49 25.47 19.14
CA LEU A 33 -0.70 24.02 19.02
C LEU A 33 0.60 23.25 19.32
N PHE A 34 1.74 23.85 18.97
CA PHE A 34 3.08 23.28 19.14
C PHE A 34 3.87 23.98 20.25
N ALA A 35 3.19 24.53 21.26
CA ALA A 35 3.86 25.17 22.39
C ALA A 35 4.65 24.15 23.24
N ASP A 36 4.03 22.98 23.48
CA ASP A 36 4.57 21.92 24.34
C ASP A 36 4.57 20.57 23.60
N TYR A 37 5.31 20.49 22.49
CA TYR A 37 5.46 19.24 21.73
C TYR A 37 6.87 18.68 21.82
N THR A 38 6.96 17.35 21.75
CA THR A 38 8.23 16.63 21.64
C THR A 38 8.16 15.67 20.46
N VAL A 39 9.29 15.49 19.78
CA VAL A 39 9.40 14.60 18.63
C VAL A 39 10.46 13.56 18.93
N THR A 40 10.03 12.31 19.07
CA THR A 40 10.94 11.17 19.22
C THR A 40 11.07 10.45 17.88
N ARG A 41 12.31 10.34 17.40
CA ARG A 41 12.63 9.62 16.17
C ARG A 41 13.17 8.25 16.54
N PHE A 42 12.57 7.22 15.96
CA PHE A 42 13.06 5.85 16.01
C PHE A 42 13.37 5.44 14.59
N PHE A 43 14.64 5.12 14.36
CA PHE A 43 15.23 4.80 13.06
C PHE A 43 16.31 3.74 13.22
N VAL A 44 16.33 2.79 12.29
CA VAL A 44 17.32 1.72 12.21
C VAL A 44 18.11 1.89 10.90
N PRO A 45 19.38 2.36 10.94
CA PRO A 45 20.16 2.65 9.74
C PRO A 45 20.64 1.38 9.02
N GLY A 46 20.77 1.45 7.70
CA GLY A 46 21.54 0.49 6.91
C GLY A 46 20.89 -0.88 6.69
N VAL A 47 19.61 -1.07 7.07
CA VAL A 47 18.91 -2.35 6.90
C VAL A 47 17.85 -2.24 5.81
N GLY A 48 17.96 -3.12 4.80
CA GLY A 48 16.92 -3.34 3.79
C GLY A 48 15.92 -4.35 4.27
N LEU A 49 15.04 -3.90 5.16
CA LEU A 49 14.02 -4.73 5.78
C LEU A 49 12.88 -4.97 4.79
N SER A 50 12.38 -6.20 4.77
CA SER A 50 11.07 -6.52 4.21
C SER A 50 9.95 -5.80 4.97
N CYS A 51 8.75 -5.85 4.42
CA CYS A 51 7.56 -5.31 5.06
C CYS A 51 7.26 -5.93 6.43
N GLU A 52 7.42 -7.24 6.50
CA GLU A 52 7.18 -8.08 7.65
C GLU A 52 8.23 -7.79 8.74
N GLU A 53 9.51 -7.73 8.37
CA GLU A 53 10.58 -7.37 9.30
C GLU A 53 10.42 -5.94 9.82
N SER A 54 10.05 -4.99 8.95
CA SER A 54 9.77 -3.61 9.32
C SER A 54 8.59 -3.48 10.29
N ALA A 55 7.58 -4.35 10.18
CA ALA A 55 6.44 -4.40 11.09
C ALA A 55 6.80 -5.00 12.45
N GLY A 56 7.65 -6.03 12.48
CA GLY A 56 8.19 -6.60 13.71
C GLY A 56 8.99 -5.56 14.50
N MET A 57 9.95 -4.93 13.84
CA MET A 57 10.79 -3.88 14.45
C MET A 57 9.98 -2.64 14.85
N ALA A 58 8.91 -2.32 14.10
CA ALA A 58 7.98 -1.26 14.47
C ALA A 58 7.27 -1.52 15.78
N SER A 59 6.77 -2.75 15.93
CA SER A 59 6.06 -3.18 17.12
C SER A 59 6.98 -3.15 18.34
N GLU A 60 8.21 -3.64 18.20
CA GLU A 60 9.22 -3.60 19.26
C GLU A 60 9.64 -2.17 19.60
N GLY A 61 9.99 -1.35 18.61
CA GLY A 61 10.40 0.04 18.84
C GLY A 61 9.30 0.86 19.51
N LEU A 62 8.05 0.66 19.12
CA LEU A 62 6.91 1.31 19.76
C LEU A 62 6.71 0.81 21.20
N TYR A 63 6.88 -0.49 21.45
CA TYR A 63 6.87 -1.03 22.80
C TYR A 63 7.94 -0.36 23.66
N THR A 64 9.19 -0.27 23.21
CA THR A 64 10.26 0.40 23.97
C THR A 64 9.96 1.88 24.25
N LEU A 65 9.52 2.62 23.23
CA LEU A 65 9.18 4.05 23.37
C LEU A 65 8.02 4.31 24.34
N LEU A 66 7.12 3.34 24.49
CA LEU A 66 5.96 3.47 25.37
C LEU A 66 6.18 2.81 26.74
N ALA A 67 7.02 1.78 26.82
CA ALA A 67 7.36 1.06 28.04
C ALA A 67 8.20 1.91 29.00
N ASP A 68 9.06 2.78 28.47
CA ASP A 68 9.94 3.67 29.24
C ASP A 68 9.18 4.71 30.10
N ARG A 69 7.85 4.83 29.91
CA ARG A 69 6.97 5.66 30.75
C ARG A 69 5.97 4.87 31.58
N THR A 70 5.93 3.54 31.44
CA THR A 70 5.15 2.66 32.33
C THR A 70 5.97 2.09 33.48
N SER A 71 7.29 2.22 33.45
CA SER A 71 8.20 1.66 34.47
C SER A 71 8.55 2.64 35.59
N SER A 72 8.19 3.92 35.49
CA SER A 72 8.51 4.90 36.53
C SER A 72 7.41 5.14 37.57
N GLU A 73 6.22 4.54 37.45
CA GLU A 73 5.18 4.64 38.49
C GLU A 73 4.15 3.49 38.40
N ASP A 74 3.85 2.88 39.57
CA ASP A 74 2.71 2.00 39.89
C ASP A 74 2.75 0.49 39.62
N ARG A 75 3.35 -0.24 40.58
CA ARG A 75 2.74 -1.45 41.15
C ARG A 75 1.48 -1.05 41.96
N PHE A 76 0.38 -0.75 41.27
CA PHE A 76 -0.99 -0.47 41.79
C PHE A 76 -1.15 0.74 42.76
N PRO A 77 -2.32 1.41 42.87
CA PRO A 77 -3.55 1.33 42.07
C PRO A 77 -3.98 2.68 41.45
N VAL A 78 -4.72 2.60 40.33
CA VAL A 78 -5.77 3.54 39.89
C VAL A 78 -5.71 4.96 40.48
N ALA A 79 -4.86 5.82 39.92
CA ALA A 79 -4.97 7.27 40.09
C ALA A 79 -4.88 7.94 38.72
N HIS A 80 -5.92 8.69 38.39
CA HIS A 80 -6.10 9.39 37.12
C HIS A 80 -5.07 10.53 36.98
N SER A 81 -3.84 10.23 36.54
CA SER A 81 -2.91 11.28 36.11
C SER A 81 -3.34 11.84 34.75
N ARG A 82 -4.01 12.99 34.81
CA ARG A 82 -4.61 13.73 33.70
C ARG A 82 -3.60 14.64 33.00
N THR A 83 -2.58 14.06 32.37
CA THR A 83 -2.01 14.64 31.16
C THR A 83 -2.22 13.63 30.05
N LYS A 84 -3.36 13.77 29.36
CA LYS A 84 -3.61 13.03 28.11
C LYS A 84 -2.69 13.61 27.05
N ASP A 85 -1.41 13.23 27.09
CA ASP A 85 -0.48 13.48 26.00
C ASP A 85 -1.08 12.85 24.74
N PHE A 86 -1.45 13.67 23.75
CA PHE A 86 -1.95 13.19 22.47
C PHE A 86 -0.75 12.73 21.64
N ARG A 87 -0.68 11.42 21.36
CA ARG A 87 0.45 10.81 20.64
C ARG A 87 0.04 10.50 19.20
N ILE A 88 0.86 10.97 18.27
CA ILE A 88 0.75 10.66 16.85
C ILE A 88 1.96 9.82 16.46
N VAL A 89 1.73 8.64 15.91
CA VAL A 89 2.78 7.81 15.32
C VAL A 89 2.74 8.00 13.81
N LEU A 90 3.77 8.63 13.27
CA LEU A 90 3.97 8.76 11.83
C LEU A 90 4.91 7.65 11.38
N SER A 91 4.47 6.80 10.44
CA SER A 91 5.28 5.73 9.87
C SER A 91 5.18 5.74 8.34
N PRO A 92 6.23 6.15 7.62
CA PRO A 92 6.34 5.85 6.20
C PRO A 92 6.79 4.40 6.09
N GLY A 93 5.82 3.55 5.81
CA GLY A 93 6.01 2.13 5.73
C GLY A 93 4.97 1.52 4.83
N CYS A 94 5.09 0.22 4.61
CA CYS A 94 4.08 -0.50 3.88
C CYS A 94 2.86 -0.83 4.75
N MET A 95 1.80 -1.30 4.09
CA MET A 95 0.52 -1.57 4.73
C MET A 95 0.63 -2.56 5.90
N PHE A 96 1.54 -3.53 5.83
CA PHE A 96 1.72 -4.51 6.91
C PHE A 96 2.19 -3.86 8.22
N GLN A 97 3.13 -2.92 8.13
CA GLN A 97 3.55 -2.11 9.27
C GLN A 97 2.40 -1.21 9.77
N ALA A 98 1.66 -0.57 8.86
CA ALA A 98 0.51 0.26 9.22
C ALA A 98 -0.59 -0.53 9.96
N MET A 99 -0.85 -1.78 9.57
CA MET A 99 -1.79 -2.67 10.24
C MET A 99 -1.32 -3.05 11.64
N ALA A 100 -0.06 -3.43 11.81
CA ALA A 100 0.51 -3.75 13.12
C ALA A 100 0.42 -2.55 14.08
N LEU A 101 0.73 -1.35 13.60
CA LEU A 101 0.60 -0.11 14.35
C LEU A 101 -0.86 0.25 14.67
N GLY A 102 -1.78 0.01 13.73
CA GLY A 102 -3.21 0.21 13.94
C GLY A 102 -3.77 -0.73 15.01
N ASP A 103 -3.40 -2.02 14.98
CA ASP A 103 -3.80 -3.00 15.99
C ASP A 103 -3.23 -2.64 17.37
N PHE A 104 -1.98 -2.14 17.43
CA PHE A 104 -1.39 -1.61 18.66
C PHE A 104 -2.15 -0.40 19.20
N ALA A 105 -2.48 0.58 18.34
CA ALA A 105 -3.20 1.79 18.74
C ALA A 105 -4.61 1.48 19.27
N ARG A 106 -5.26 0.45 18.73
CA ARG A 106 -6.55 -0.04 19.23
C ARG A 106 -6.44 -0.57 20.66
N GLY A 107 -5.41 -1.36 20.97
CA GLY A 107 -5.20 -1.90 22.32
C GLY A 107 -4.99 -0.83 23.40
N ASN A 108 -4.53 0.36 23.00
CA ASN A 108 -4.26 1.50 23.90
C ASN A 108 -5.41 2.53 23.95
N SER A 109 -6.48 2.33 23.17
CA SER A 109 -7.61 3.26 23.10
C SER A 109 -8.71 2.84 24.07
N THR A 110 -8.93 3.61 25.14
CA THR A 110 -9.91 3.32 26.20
C THR A 110 -11.37 3.66 25.86
N SER A 111 -11.68 4.03 24.60
CA SER A 111 -12.99 4.56 24.24
C SER A 111 -13.68 3.76 23.12
N VAL A 112 -14.84 3.19 23.50
CA VAL A 112 -15.97 2.69 22.69
C VAL A 112 -15.63 1.56 21.69
N PRO A 113 -16.39 0.45 21.70
CA PRO A 113 -16.24 -0.59 20.69
C PRO A 113 -16.68 -0.05 19.32
N ASN A 114 -15.70 0.46 18.55
CA ASN A 114 -15.90 0.76 17.15
C ASN A 114 -15.79 -0.57 16.37
N PRO A 115 -16.79 -0.94 15.52
CA PRO A 115 -16.74 -2.18 14.73
C PRO A 115 -15.60 -2.21 13.70
N GLU A 116 -14.97 -1.07 13.43
CA GLU A 116 -13.85 -0.97 12.50
C GLU A 116 -12.54 -1.43 13.14
N ARG A 117 -11.76 -2.24 12.42
CA ARG A 117 -10.51 -2.82 12.93
C ARG A 117 -9.44 -1.77 13.29
N PHE A 118 -9.40 -0.65 12.56
CA PHE A 118 -8.35 0.36 12.67
C PHE A 118 -8.91 1.80 12.79
N PRO A 119 -9.61 2.14 13.89
CA PRO A 119 -10.37 3.39 13.99
C PRO A 119 -9.49 4.67 14.08
N SER A 120 -8.21 4.52 14.41
CA SER A 120 -7.23 5.61 14.54
C SER A 120 -6.18 5.62 13.42
N LEU A 121 -6.29 4.72 12.44
CA LEU A 121 -5.33 4.64 11.34
C LEU A 121 -5.72 5.62 10.24
N LEU A 122 -4.89 6.64 10.04
CA LEU A 122 -4.97 7.55 8.91
C LEU A 122 -3.89 7.16 7.88
N ASN A 123 -4.32 6.56 6.78
CA ASN A 123 -3.40 6.18 5.70
C ASN A 123 -3.22 7.34 4.71
N PHE A 124 -2.02 7.92 4.68
CA PHE A 124 -1.60 8.89 3.69
C PHE A 124 -0.77 8.20 2.60
N SER A 125 -1.45 7.49 1.69
CA SER A 125 -0.78 6.93 0.50
C SER A 125 -0.83 7.94 -0.65
N ALA A 126 0.29 8.13 -1.35
CA ALA A 126 0.36 8.89 -2.59
C ALA A 126 -0.48 8.26 -3.72
N THR A 127 -0.76 6.96 -3.63
CA THR A 127 -1.59 6.21 -4.57
C THR A 127 -2.55 5.32 -3.80
N SER A 128 -3.81 5.73 -3.74
CA SER A 128 -4.87 4.81 -3.32
C SER A 128 -5.12 3.83 -4.46
N TYR A 129 -4.90 2.54 -4.24
CA TYR A 129 -5.22 1.50 -5.23
C TYR A 129 -6.71 1.56 -5.65
N ALA A 130 -7.59 2.08 -4.79
CA ALA A 130 -8.99 2.32 -5.14
C ALA A 130 -9.15 3.46 -6.17
N ILE A 131 -8.30 4.49 -6.14
CA ILE A 131 -8.26 5.53 -7.17
C ILE A 131 -7.77 4.93 -8.48
N LEU A 132 -6.76 4.04 -8.46
CA LEU A 132 -6.30 3.36 -9.67
C LEU A 132 -7.42 2.54 -10.32
N ALA A 133 -8.12 1.70 -9.55
CA ALA A 133 -9.23 0.91 -10.07
C ALA A 133 -10.34 1.77 -10.67
N ARG A 134 -10.67 2.91 -10.02
CA ARG A 134 -11.61 3.90 -10.57
C ARG A 134 -11.09 4.55 -11.85
N ALA A 135 -9.82 4.94 -11.89
CA ALA A 135 -9.21 5.57 -13.07
C ALA A 135 -9.23 4.63 -14.27
N VAL A 136 -8.85 3.36 -14.08
CA VAL A 136 -8.96 2.32 -15.12
C VAL A 136 -10.40 2.20 -15.62
N ALA A 137 -11.37 2.11 -14.71
CA ALA A 137 -12.78 2.05 -15.09
C ALA A 137 -13.26 3.28 -15.86
N GLU A 138 -12.84 4.48 -15.47
CA GLU A 138 -13.19 5.71 -16.21
C GLU A 138 -12.53 5.77 -17.59
N VAL A 139 -11.30 5.29 -17.74
CA VAL A 139 -10.65 5.14 -19.05
C VAL A 139 -11.46 4.18 -19.92
N LEU A 140 -11.76 2.98 -19.42
CA LEU A 140 -12.57 1.98 -20.13
C LEU A 140 -13.93 2.56 -20.56
N ARG A 141 -14.61 3.24 -19.65
CA ARG A 141 -15.91 3.88 -19.91
C ARG A 141 -15.81 4.99 -20.96
N ARG A 142 -14.79 5.84 -20.86
CA ARG A 142 -14.59 6.97 -21.78
C ARG A 142 -14.39 6.52 -23.22
N PHE A 143 -13.75 5.38 -23.43
CA PHE A 143 -13.52 4.80 -24.75
C PHE A 143 -14.60 3.78 -25.17
N GLY A 144 -15.64 3.57 -24.35
CA GLY A 144 -16.72 2.62 -24.66
C GLY A 144 -16.29 1.15 -24.57
N TRP A 145 -15.18 0.85 -23.89
CA TRP A 145 -14.65 -0.50 -23.69
C TRP A 145 -15.35 -1.20 -22.52
N ILE A 146 -16.53 -1.75 -22.81
CA ILE A 146 -17.38 -2.41 -21.81
C ILE A 146 -16.82 -3.77 -21.40
N LYS A 147 -16.18 -4.50 -22.32
CA LYS A 147 -15.60 -5.83 -22.07
C LYS A 147 -14.07 -5.77 -22.16
N PHE A 148 -13.38 -6.27 -21.15
CA PHE A 148 -11.91 -6.27 -21.12
C PHE A 148 -11.36 -7.53 -20.44
N ASN A 149 -10.14 -7.88 -20.80
CA ASN A 149 -9.36 -8.91 -20.13
C ASN A 149 -8.52 -8.25 -19.03
N LEU A 150 -8.54 -8.78 -17.82
CA LEU A 150 -7.68 -8.36 -16.74
C LEU A 150 -6.57 -9.41 -16.58
N LEU A 151 -5.35 -9.05 -16.96
CA LEU A 151 -4.18 -9.92 -16.92
C LEU A 151 -3.38 -9.65 -15.65
N CYS A 152 -3.38 -10.61 -14.75
CA CYS A 152 -2.79 -10.50 -13.42
C CYS A 152 -1.55 -11.37 -13.29
N ASP A 153 -0.42 -10.74 -13.02
CA ASP A 153 0.82 -11.45 -12.74
C ASP A 153 0.77 -12.13 -11.35
N ARG A 154 1.23 -13.37 -11.30
CA ARG A 154 1.43 -14.18 -10.09
C ARG A 154 2.89 -14.66 -10.03
N ASN A 155 3.82 -13.76 -10.28
CA ASN A 155 5.25 -14.01 -10.10
C ASN A 155 5.49 -14.57 -8.69
N PRO A 156 6.18 -15.71 -8.51
CA PRO A 156 6.35 -16.32 -7.19
C PRO A 156 7.22 -15.53 -6.21
N ASP A 157 7.88 -14.44 -6.63
CA ASP A 157 8.67 -13.59 -5.73
C ASP A 157 7.75 -12.89 -4.70
N PRO A 158 7.83 -13.25 -3.40
CA PRO A 158 6.95 -12.71 -2.37
C PRO A 158 7.15 -11.21 -2.12
N SER A 159 8.32 -10.65 -2.44
CA SER A 159 8.55 -9.20 -2.37
C SER A 159 7.76 -8.42 -3.42
N GLN A 160 7.25 -9.15 -4.42
CA GLN A 160 6.56 -8.69 -5.61
C GLN A 160 5.12 -9.27 -5.71
N ILE A 161 4.69 -9.99 -4.67
CA ILE A 161 3.32 -10.41 -4.35
C ILE A 161 2.21 -9.37 -4.51
N GLN A 162 2.27 -8.48 -3.51
CA GLN A 162 1.05 -8.07 -2.80
C GLN A 162 0.36 -6.89 -3.51
N SER A 163 1.13 -6.02 -4.16
CA SER A 163 0.60 -4.85 -4.86
C SER A 163 -0.23 -5.25 -6.08
N ILE A 164 0.25 -6.20 -6.89
CA ILE A 164 -0.44 -6.68 -8.09
C ILE A 164 -1.73 -7.40 -7.73
N GLU A 165 -1.69 -8.29 -6.74
CA GLU A 165 -2.89 -9.00 -6.27
C GLU A 165 -3.97 -8.01 -5.79
N VAL A 166 -3.58 -7.00 -5.01
CA VAL A 166 -4.50 -5.97 -4.52
C VAL A 166 -5.08 -5.15 -5.68
N ILE A 167 -4.25 -4.73 -6.64
CA ILE A 167 -4.71 -3.97 -7.82
C ILE A 167 -5.72 -4.80 -8.63
N CYS A 168 -5.37 -6.04 -8.93
CA CYS A 168 -6.25 -6.95 -9.66
C CYS A 168 -7.57 -7.20 -8.94
N ALA A 169 -7.53 -7.48 -7.63
CA ALA A 169 -8.72 -7.69 -6.84
C ALA A 169 -9.62 -6.45 -6.82
N LEU A 170 -9.04 -5.24 -6.74
CA LEU A 170 -9.80 -3.99 -6.75
C LEU A 170 -10.43 -3.69 -8.11
N ILE A 171 -9.69 -3.88 -9.22
CA ILE A 171 -10.25 -3.70 -10.57
C ILE A 171 -11.38 -4.70 -10.80
N LEU A 172 -11.18 -5.97 -10.46
CA LEU A 172 -12.19 -7.01 -10.61
C LEU A 172 -13.41 -6.73 -9.74
N SER A 173 -13.22 -6.36 -8.47
CA SER A 173 -14.31 -5.99 -7.56
C SER A 173 -15.09 -4.77 -8.08
N TYR A 174 -14.39 -3.76 -8.61
CA TYR A 174 -15.02 -2.59 -9.21
C TYR A 174 -15.89 -2.97 -10.41
N ALA A 175 -15.37 -3.81 -11.32
CA ALA A 175 -16.13 -4.31 -12.47
C ALA A 175 -17.34 -5.16 -12.04
N GLN A 176 -17.19 -6.03 -11.05
CA GLN A 176 -18.28 -6.87 -10.55
C GLN A 176 -19.41 -6.05 -9.90
N THR A 177 -19.09 -5.05 -9.10
CA THR A 177 -20.09 -4.15 -8.50
C THR A 177 -20.83 -3.30 -9.53
N ARG A 178 -20.23 -3.10 -10.71
CA ARG A 178 -20.80 -2.38 -11.86
C ARG A 178 -20.95 -3.27 -13.08
N ALA A 179 -21.36 -4.53 -12.88
CA ALA A 179 -21.45 -5.53 -13.96
C ALA A 179 -22.34 -5.12 -15.16
N ARG A 180 -23.23 -4.13 -14.97
CA ARG A 180 -24.05 -3.55 -16.05
C ARG A 180 -23.28 -2.59 -16.95
N GLU A 181 -22.18 -2.02 -16.47
CA GLU A 181 -21.36 -1.01 -17.14
C GLU A 181 -20.03 -1.59 -17.65
N LEU A 182 -19.46 -2.55 -16.91
CA LEU A 182 -18.17 -3.15 -17.22
C LEU A 182 -18.21 -4.66 -16.98
N SER A 183 -17.52 -5.40 -17.83
CA SER A 183 -17.36 -6.85 -17.76
C SER A 183 -15.89 -7.21 -17.91
N ALA A 184 -15.33 -7.80 -16.86
CA ALA A 184 -13.95 -8.22 -16.81
C ALA A 184 -13.85 -9.75 -16.91
N VAL A 185 -12.93 -10.24 -17.74
CA VAL A 185 -12.48 -11.64 -17.67
C VAL A 185 -11.07 -11.65 -17.10
N VAL A 186 -10.90 -12.26 -15.92
CA VAL A 186 -9.60 -12.30 -15.24
C VAL A 186 -8.83 -13.53 -15.70
N SER A 187 -7.56 -13.32 -16.05
CA SER A 187 -6.61 -14.38 -16.36
C SER A 187 -5.32 -14.15 -15.60
N TYR A 188 -4.70 -15.23 -15.15
CA TYR A 188 -3.45 -15.19 -14.39
C TYR A 188 -2.31 -15.75 -15.22
N PHE A 189 -1.14 -15.13 -15.09
CA PHE A 189 0.10 -15.60 -15.68
C PHE A 189 1.23 -15.45 -14.67
N ASP A 190 2.38 -16.04 -14.96
CA ASP A 190 3.56 -16.00 -14.11
C ASP A 190 4.72 -15.42 -14.92
N SER A 191 5.12 -14.18 -14.62
CA SER A 191 6.18 -13.51 -15.37
C SER A 191 7.55 -14.19 -15.26
N SER A 192 7.77 -15.07 -14.27
CA SER A 192 8.98 -15.89 -14.21
C SER A 192 9.02 -17.00 -15.28
N ARG A 193 7.89 -17.26 -15.95
CA ARG A 193 7.71 -18.32 -16.94
C ARG A 193 7.06 -17.78 -18.21
N ALA A 194 7.89 -17.48 -19.22
CA ALA A 194 7.45 -16.92 -20.51
C ALA A 194 6.33 -17.72 -21.21
N GLU A 195 6.33 -19.04 -21.06
CA GLU A 195 5.30 -19.94 -21.58
C GLU A 195 3.87 -19.60 -21.09
N THR A 196 3.75 -19.09 -19.86
CA THR A 196 2.45 -18.74 -19.28
C THR A 196 1.89 -17.45 -19.89
N ILE A 197 2.77 -16.52 -20.28
CA ILE A 197 2.43 -15.27 -20.95
C ILE A 197 1.87 -15.55 -22.34
N GLY A 198 2.55 -16.37 -23.14
CA GLY A 198 2.08 -16.72 -24.48
C GLY A 198 0.69 -17.38 -24.46
N ARG A 199 0.45 -18.27 -23.50
CA ARG A 199 -0.87 -18.90 -23.30
C ARG A 199 -1.93 -17.88 -22.93
N VAL A 200 -1.66 -17.02 -21.94
CA VAL A 200 -2.65 -16.05 -21.45
C VAL A 200 -3.05 -15.06 -22.55
N LEU A 201 -2.10 -14.61 -23.36
CA LEU A 201 -2.37 -13.72 -24.49
C LEU A 201 -3.21 -14.41 -25.56
N SER A 202 -2.89 -15.66 -25.90
CA SER A 202 -3.68 -16.46 -26.86
C SER A 202 -5.13 -16.64 -26.41
N ASP A 203 -5.36 -16.92 -25.11
CA ASP A 203 -6.71 -17.08 -24.56
C ASP A 203 -7.46 -15.74 -24.54
N SER A 204 -6.77 -14.67 -24.14
CA SER A 204 -7.30 -13.30 -24.06
C SER A 204 -7.74 -12.77 -25.42
N ARG A 205 -7.02 -13.16 -26.49
CA ARG A 205 -7.32 -12.83 -27.87
C ARG A 205 -8.75 -13.22 -28.28
N GLN A 206 -9.27 -14.31 -27.71
CA GLN A 206 -10.61 -14.83 -28.03
C GLN A 206 -11.73 -14.13 -27.24
N GLN A 207 -11.39 -13.39 -26.18
CA GLN A 207 -12.35 -12.86 -25.22
C GLN A 207 -12.62 -11.36 -25.42
N SER A 208 -11.55 -10.57 -25.53
CA SER A 208 -11.64 -9.12 -25.77
C SER A 208 -10.38 -8.61 -26.47
N THR A 209 -10.53 -7.50 -27.18
CA THR A 209 -9.41 -6.74 -27.74
C THR A 209 -8.76 -5.79 -26.74
N VAL A 210 -9.40 -5.56 -25.59
CA VAL A 210 -8.93 -4.64 -24.55
C VAL A 210 -8.31 -5.45 -23.42
N ASN A 211 -7.03 -5.23 -23.14
CA ASN A 211 -6.27 -5.96 -22.12
C ASN A 211 -5.76 -4.98 -21.06
N VAL A 212 -6.24 -5.08 -19.83
CA VAL A 212 -5.70 -4.34 -18.69
C VAL A 212 -4.65 -5.22 -18.02
N LEU A 213 -3.41 -4.75 -17.97
CA LEU A 213 -2.27 -5.50 -17.43
C LEU A 213 -1.89 -4.98 -16.05
N ALA A 214 -1.85 -5.87 -15.06
CA ALA A 214 -1.24 -5.62 -13.76
C ALA A 214 0.00 -6.51 -13.61
N SER A 215 1.17 -5.93 -13.84
CA SER A 215 2.48 -6.60 -13.77
C SER A 215 3.60 -5.59 -13.48
N TYR A 216 4.82 -6.09 -13.30
CA TYR A 216 6.03 -5.30 -13.12
C TYR A 216 6.55 -4.75 -14.44
N THR A 217 7.26 -3.62 -14.35
CA THR A 217 7.85 -2.93 -15.51
C THR A 217 8.76 -3.84 -16.34
N ASP A 218 9.50 -4.73 -15.69
CA ASP A 218 10.45 -5.64 -16.36
C ASP A 218 9.73 -6.71 -17.20
N THR A 219 8.49 -7.08 -16.84
CA THR A 219 7.67 -8.05 -17.56
C THR A 219 7.17 -7.52 -18.90
N TYR A 220 7.04 -6.19 -19.06
CA TYR A 220 6.45 -5.60 -20.26
C TYR A 220 7.21 -5.95 -21.53
N GLN A 221 8.53 -6.07 -21.48
CA GLN A 221 9.33 -6.42 -22.66
C GLN A 221 8.99 -7.82 -23.18
N VAL A 222 8.89 -8.79 -22.27
CA VAL A 222 8.53 -10.18 -22.61
C VAL A 222 7.09 -10.25 -23.11
N LEU A 223 6.18 -9.53 -22.46
CA LEU A 223 4.78 -9.48 -22.85
C LEU A 223 4.58 -8.86 -24.24
N LEU A 224 5.29 -7.78 -24.57
CA LEU A 224 5.23 -7.15 -25.88
C LEU A 224 5.82 -8.05 -26.98
N ALA A 225 6.90 -8.78 -26.67
CA ALA A 225 7.47 -9.76 -27.60
C ALA A 225 6.47 -10.90 -27.90
N GLU A 226 5.81 -11.43 -26.88
CA GLU A 226 4.78 -12.46 -27.03
C GLU A 226 3.50 -11.94 -27.70
N ALA A 227 3.12 -10.68 -27.45
CA ALA A 227 2.01 -10.02 -28.14
C ALA A 227 2.28 -9.92 -29.65
N THR A 228 3.51 -9.56 -30.03
CA THR A 228 3.96 -9.55 -31.43
C THR A 228 3.87 -10.96 -32.03
N ARG A 229 4.38 -11.97 -31.32
CA ARG A 229 4.35 -13.38 -31.77
C ARG A 229 2.93 -13.91 -31.97
N THR A 230 1.98 -13.44 -31.17
CA THR A 230 0.56 -13.85 -31.21
C THR A 230 -0.31 -12.97 -32.12
N GLY A 231 0.27 -11.95 -32.77
CA GLY A 231 -0.40 -11.01 -33.66
C GLY A 231 -1.32 -10.01 -32.95
N MET A 232 -1.08 -9.77 -31.67
CA MET A 232 -1.82 -8.82 -30.83
C MET A 232 -1.23 -7.39 -30.87
N ASP A 233 -0.32 -7.11 -31.79
CA ASP A 233 0.34 -5.81 -32.02
C ASP A 233 -0.30 -5.01 -33.17
N THR A 234 -1.32 -5.55 -33.81
CA THR A 234 -1.91 -5.06 -35.08
C THR A 234 -2.79 -3.81 -34.97
N GLY A 235 -2.70 -3.07 -33.85
CA GLY A 235 -3.53 -1.87 -33.57
C GLY A 235 -5.01 -2.16 -33.28
N GLN A 236 -5.45 -3.41 -33.44
CA GLN A 236 -6.79 -3.87 -33.07
C GLN A 236 -6.92 -4.12 -31.56
N TYR A 237 -5.79 -4.30 -30.88
CA TYR A 237 -5.71 -4.56 -29.46
C TYR A 237 -5.21 -3.32 -28.73
N VAL A 238 -5.79 -3.04 -27.56
CA VAL A 238 -5.40 -1.90 -26.72
C VAL A 238 -5.04 -2.39 -25.33
N SER A 239 -3.95 -1.86 -24.78
CA SER A 239 -3.51 -2.10 -23.40
C SER A 239 -3.41 -0.78 -22.63
N PRO A 240 -4.49 -0.34 -21.96
CA PRO A 240 -4.46 0.83 -21.08
C PRO A 240 -3.85 0.55 -19.71
#